data_AF-A0AAE3VHD6-F1
#
_entry.id   AF-A0AAE3VHD6-F1
#
_cell.length_a   1.000
_cell.length_b   1.000
_cell.length_c   1.000
_cell.angle_alpha   90.00
_cell.angle_beta   90.00
_cell.angle_gamma   90.00
#
_symmetry.space_group_name_H-M   'P 1'
#
loop_
_entity.id
_entity.type
_entity.pdbx_description
1 polymer ?
#
loop_
_entity_poly.entity_id
_entity_poly.type
_entity_poly.pdbx_seq_one_letter_code
_entity_poly.pdbx_strand_id
1 'polypeptide(L)'
;MSKLTLTAPREVIKLAEEQAKRENTSISAMFASYVLAKSRLQSREQKPSKIGSLTQSLSGLVTLPDDFDEKEFMSDVMSAKHGAKS
;
A
#
# COMPACT_ATOMS: atom_id res chain seq x y z
N MET A 1 5.49 -20.04 -20.93
CA MET A 1 4.10 -19.81 -20.50
C MET A 1 3.69 -20.88 -19.52
N SER A 2 3.07 -20.52 -18.40
CA SER A 2 2.51 -21.48 -17.44
C SER A 2 1.02 -21.69 -17.71
N LYS A 3 0.50 -22.89 -17.43
CA LYS A 3 -0.91 -23.25 -17.61
C LYS A 3 -1.51 -23.60 -16.26
N LEU A 4 -2.67 -23.03 -15.94
CA LEU A 4 -3.45 -23.35 -14.76
C LEU A 4 -4.77 -24.00 -15.20
N THR A 5 -5.07 -25.18 -14.68
CA THR A 5 -6.32 -25.90 -14.94
C THR A 5 -7.16 -25.88 -13.66
N LEU A 6 -8.42 -25.49 -13.77
CA LEU A 6 -9.35 -25.40 -12.65
C LEU A 6 -10.52 -26.35 -12.87
N THR A 7 -10.96 -27.00 -11.79
CA THR A 7 -12.19 -27.79 -11.76
C THR A 7 -13.20 -27.07 -10.90
N ALA A 8 -14.41 -26.87 -11.41
CA ALA A 8 -15.49 -26.19 -10.71
C ALA A 8 -16.84 -26.83 -11.06
N PRO A 9 -17.86 -26.69 -10.20
CA PRO A 9 -19.22 -27.11 -10.53
C PRO A 9 -19.70 -26.48 -11.84
N ARG A 10 -20.54 -27.21 -12.59
CA ARG A 10 -21.03 -26.76 -13.90
C ARG A 10 -21.76 -25.41 -13.83
N GLU A 11 -22.46 -25.14 -12.74
CA GLU A 11 -23.16 -23.88 -12.49
C GLU A 11 -22.18 -22.71 -12.39
N VAL A 12 -21.04 -22.91 -11.73
CA VAL A 12 -19.99 -21.89 -11.61
C VAL A 12 -19.34 -21.61 -12.97
N ILE A 13 -19.13 -22.65 -13.79
CA ILE A 13 -18.59 -22.49 -15.15
C ILE A 13 -19.54 -21.64 -16.01
N LYS A 14 -20.86 -21.91 -15.95
CA LYS A 14 -21.86 -21.11 -16.68
C LYS A 14 -21.86 -19.65 -16.23
N LEU A 15 -21.83 -19.39 -14.93
CA LEU A 15 -21.76 -18.03 -14.39
C LEU A 15 -20.51 -17.30 -14.86
N ALA A 16 -19.36 -17.97 -14.89
CA ALA A 16 -18.11 -17.39 -15.39
C ALA A 16 -18.19 -17.06 -16.89
N GLU A 17 -18.79 -17.94 -17.70
CA GLU A 17 -19.02 -17.68 -19.13
C GLU A 17 -19.94 -16.47 -19.37
N GLU A 18 -21.06 -16.39 -18.64
CA GLU A 18 -21.99 -15.26 -18.74
C GLU A 18 -21.33 -13.94 -18.31
N GLN A 19 -20.59 -13.96 -17.21
CA GLN A 19 -19.88 -12.77 -16.71
C GLN A 19 -18.82 -12.30 -17.73
N ALA A 20 -18.01 -13.22 -18.25
CA ALA A 20 -16.99 -12.91 -19.24
C ALA A 20 -17.60 -12.32 -20.52
N LYS A 21 -18.75 -12.84 -20.97
CA LYS A 21 -19.50 -12.27 -22.11
C LYS A 21 -20.01 -10.86 -21.81
N ARG A 22 -20.61 -10.63 -20.64
CA ARG A 22 -21.10 -9.31 -20.22
C ARG A 22 -19.99 -8.26 -20.17
N GLU A 23 -18.80 -8.66 -19.72
CA GLU A 23 -17.61 -7.80 -19.63
C GLU A 23 -16.78 -7.76 -20.91
N ASN A 24 -17.24 -8.42 -21.98
CA ASN A 24 -16.55 -8.52 -23.27
C ASN A 24 -15.08 -8.98 -23.14
N THR A 25 -14.84 -10.01 -22.32
CA THR A 25 -13.53 -10.54 -21.99
C THR A 25 -13.50 -12.07 -22.01
N SER A 26 -12.33 -12.67 -21.79
CA SER A 26 -12.20 -14.12 -21.61
C SER A 26 -12.19 -14.51 -20.13
N ILE A 27 -12.60 -15.73 -19.80
CA ILE A 27 -12.56 -16.26 -18.42
C ILE A 27 -11.14 -16.18 -17.85
N SER A 28 -10.13 -16.52 -18.65
CA SER A 28 -8.73 -16.46 -18.24
C SER A 28 -8.28 -15.03 -17.90
N ALA A 29 -8.67 -14.06 -18.72
CA ALA A 29 -8.34 -12.65 -18.49
C ALA A 29 -9.09 -12.07 -17.27
N MET A 30 -10.37 -12.43 -17.12
CA MET A 30 -11.19 -12.07 -15.96
C MET A 30 -10.58 -12.63 -14.67
N PHE A 31 -10.20 -13.92 -14.66
CA PHE A 31 -9.57 -14.57 -13.51
C PHE A 31 -8.21 -13.95 -13.17
N ALA A 32 -7.35 -13.70 -14.16
CA ALA A 32 -6.07 -13.03 -13.94
C ALA A 32 -6.27 -11.64 -13.33
N SER A 33 -7.24 -10.88 -13.83
CA SER A 33 -7.59 -9.56 -13.31
C SER A 33 -8.06 -9.63 -11.86
N TYR A 34 -8.91 -10.62 -11.53
CA TYR A 34 -9.36 -10.87 -10.15
C TYR A 34 -8.18 -11.16 -9.21
N VAL A 35 -7.26 -12.07 -9.59
CA VAL A 35 -6.11 -12.42 -8.76
C VAL A 35 -5.21 -11.21 -8.51
N LEU A 36 -4.94 -10.41 -9.55
CA LEU A 36 -4.15 -9.18 -9.43
C LEU A 36 -4.83 -8.15 -8.52
N ALA A 37 -6.14 -7.96 -8.68
CA ALA A 37 -6.90 -7.05 -7.83
C ALA A 37 -6.88 -7.50 -6.36
N LYS A 38 -7.11 -8.79 -6.10
CA LYS A 38 -7.07 -9.37 -4.75
C LYS A 38 -5.69 -9.22 -4.10
N SER A 39 -4.63 -9.50 -4.85
CA SER A 39 -3.25 -9.33 -4.38
C SER A 39 -2.95 -7.88 -4.00
N ARG A 40 -3.39 -6.90 -4.80
CA ARG A 40 -3.22 -5.46 -4.50
C ARG A 40 -3.95 -5.05 -3.23
N LEU A 41 -5.17 -5.54 -3.03
CA LEU A 41 -5.96 -5.24 -1.83
C LEU A 41 -5.28 -5.79 -0.57
N GLN A 42 -4.78 -7.03 -0.60
CA GLN A 42 -4.03 -7.62 0.51
C GLN A 42 -2.68 -6.94 0.77
N SER A 43 -2.04 -6.44 -0.29
CA SER A 43 -0.74 -5.74 -0.17
C SER A 43 -0.86 -4.34 0.46
N ARG A 44 -2.07 -3.75 0.47
CA ARG A 44 -2.32 -2.41 1.02
C ARG A 44 -2.28 -2.41 2.56
N GLU A 45 -2.45 -3.55 3.21
CA GLU A 45 -2.34 -3.68 4.68
C GLU A 45 -0.89 -3.71 5.20
N GLN A 46 0.14 -3.83 4.34
CA GLN A 46 1.52 -4.08 4.81
C GLN A 46 2.60 -3.12 4.31
N LYS A 47 2.27 -2.07 3.57
CA LYS A 47 3.25 -1.01 3.29
C LYS A 47 2.59 0.34 3.50
N PRO A 48 2.94 1.11 4.56
CA PRO A 48 2.74 2.55 4.48
C PRO A 48 3.34 2.97 3.13
N SER A 49 2.54 3.63 2.31
CA SER A 49 3.01 4.13 1.02
C SER A 49 4.29 4.91 1.31
N LYS A 50 5.45 4.37 0.92
CA LYS A 50 6.71 5.10 1.07
C LYS A 50 6.51 6.35 0.24
N ILE A 51 6.34 7.47 0.92
CA ILE A 51 6.24 8.77 0.30
C ILE A 51 7.46 8.88 -0.61
N GLY A 52 7.26 9.23 -1.89
CA GLY A 52 8.37 9.38 -2.82
C GLY A 52 9.38 10.39 -2.27
N SER A 53 10.68 10.21 -2.52
CA SER A 53 11.74 11.06 -1.95
C SER A 53 11.49 12.56 -2.14
N LEU A 54 10.95 12.94 -3.31
CA LEU A 54 10.57 14.33 -3.61
C LEU A 54 9.38 14.82 -2.78
N THR A 55 8.34 14.00 -2.63
CA THR A 55 7.17 14.35 -1.80
C THR A 55 7.55 14.40 -0.32
N GLN A 56 8.50 13.56 0.11
CA GLN A 56 9.03 13.57 1.47
C GLN A 56 9.78 14.89 1.75
N SER A 57 10.66 15.33 0.84
CA SER A 57 11.37 16.60 1.01
C SER A 57 10.46 17.83 1.00
N LEU A 58 9.33 17.78 0.26
CA LEU A 58 8.39 18.91 0.15
C LEU A 58 7.35 18.95 1.28
N SER A 59 6.96 17.80 1.84
CA SER A 59 5.89 17.74 2.85
C SER A 59 6.33 18.16 4.26
N GLY A 60 7.64 18.30 4.51
CA GLY A 60 8.16 18.64 5.84
C GLY A 60 7.90 17.57 6.90
N LEU A 61 7.50 16.36 6.49
CA LEU A 61 7.32 15.22 7.38
C LEU A 61 8.68 14.68 7.79
N VAL A 62 9.00 14.78 9.07
CA VAL A 62 10.20 14.21 9.68
C VAL A 62 9.78 13.02 10.54
N THR A 63 10.51 11.92 10.42
CA THR A 63 10.34 10.77 11.32
C THR A 63 11.14 11.02 12.58
N LEU A 64 10.47 10.98 13.74
CA LEU A 64 11.11 11.05 15.03
C LEU A 64 11.54 9.65 15.49
N PRO A 65 12.65 9.52 16.24
CA PRO A 65 12.99 8.30 16.97
C PRO A 65 11.87 7.89 17.92
N ASP A 66 11.76 6.58 18.20
CA ASP A 66 10.73 6.05 19.10
C ASP A 66 10.90 6.54 20.56
N ASP A 67 12.12 6.94 20.92
CA ASP A 67 12.54 7.43 22.23
C ASP A 67 12.67 8.97 22.27
N PHE A 68 12.09 9.69 21.31
CA PHE A 68 12.20 11.14 21.25
C PHE A 68 11.52 11.84 22.44
N ASP A 69 12.31 12.53 23.28
CA ASP A 69 11.81 13.41 24.34
C ASP A 69 11.65 14.85 23.84
N GLU A 70 10.40 15.24 23.60
CA GLU A 70 10.03 16.59 23.15
C GLU A 70 10.49 17.69 24.11
N LYS A 71 10.46 17.43 25.43
CA LYS A 71 10.78 18.45 26.44
C LYS A 71 12.27 18.73 26.48
N GLU A 72 13.09 17.68 26.42
CA GLU A 72 14.54 17.80 26.34
C GLU A 72 14.95 18.54 25.07
N PHE A 73 14.42 18.12 23.92
CA PHE A 73 14.70 18.77 22.64
C PHE A 73 14.31 20.26 22.64
N MET A 74 13.13 20.60 23.18
CA MET A 74 12.69 22.00 23.24
C MET A 74 13.59 22.83 24.17
N SER A 75 13.99 22.26 25.31
CA SER A 75 14.92 22.91 26.26
C SER A 75 16.27 23.20 25.62
N ASP A 76 16.81 22.25 24.86
CA ASP A 76 18.07 22.40 24.12
C ASP A 76 17.96 23.48 23.04
N VAL A 77 16.89 23.48 22.26
CA VAL A 77 16.66 24.48 21.20
C VAL A 77 16.54 25.88 21.79
N MET A 78 15.79 26.04 22.88
CA MET A 78 15.65 27.33 23.57
C MET A 78 16.98 27.79 24.17
N SER A 79 17.75 26.89 24.77
CA SER A 79 19.04 27.19 25.37
C SER A 79 20.09 27.55 24.31
N ALA A 80 20.10 26.86 23.18
CA ALA A 80 20.98 27.17 22.05
C ALA A 80 20.62 28.52 21.39
N LYS A 81 19.33 28.83 21.25
CA LYS A 81 18.85 30.06 20.61
C LYS A 81 19.00 31.30 21.50
N HIS A 82 18.83 31.14 22.81
CA HIS A 82 18.78 32.26 23.75
C HIS A 82 19.96 32.32 24.74
N GLY A 83 20.87 31.35 24.69
CA GLY A 83 22.19 31.41 25.30
C GLY A 83 22.17 31.80 26.78
N ALA A 84 21.67 30.91 27.65
CA ALA A 84 21.90 31.02 29.07
C ALA A 84 22.59 29.74 29.56
N LYS A 85 23.90 29.64 29.30
CA LYS A 85 24.77 28.86 30.20
C LYS A 85 24.91 29.71 31.46
N SER A 86 24.32 29.27 32.56
CA SER A 86 24.74 29.68 33.91
C SER A 86 25.56 28.56 34.53
#